data_AF-A0A7V9SAR6-F1
#
_entry.id   AF-A0A7V9SAR6-F1
#
_cell.length_a   1.000
_cell.length_b   1.000
_cell.length_c   1.000
_cell.angle_alpha   90.00
_cell.angle_beta   90.00
_cell.angle_gamma   90.00
#
_symmetry.space_group_name_H-M   'P 1'
#
loop_
_entity.id
_entity.type
_entity.pdbx_description
1 polymer ?
#
loop_
_entity_poly.entity_id
_entity_poly.type
_entity_poly.pdbx_seq_one_letter_code
_entity_poly.pdbx_strand_id
1 'polypeptide(L)'
;MAIAAISTIVEWYDFTLYLYFATILSRVFFGGGTASLTTALAGFAVAYLLRPLGAMVFGHIGDRFGRRVMMLASMAVMTVAMLATAL
;
A
#
# COMPACT_ATOMS: atom_id res chain seq x y z
N MET A 1 16.94 -11.14 6.27
CA MET A 1 17.10 -9.97 5.36
C MET A 1 16.32 -10.13 4.07
N ALA A 2 16.38 -11.29 3.38
CA ALA A 2 15.64 -11.51 2.12
C ALA A 2 14.13 -11.22 2.21
N ILE A 3 13.45 -11.69 3.26
CA ILE A 3 12.00 -11.46 3.46
C ILE A 3 11.66 -9.96 3.51
N ALA A 4 12.41 -9.18 4.30
CA ALA A 4 12.21 -7.74 4.40
C ALA A 4 12.47 -7.02 3.06
N ALA A 5 13.50 -7.42 2.32
CA ALA A 5 13.78 -6.86 1.00
C ALA A 5 12.66 -7.14 0.00
N ILE A 6 12.14 -8.37 0.00
CA ILE A 6 11.00 -8.76 -0.85
C ILE A 6 9.76 -7.92 -0.48
N SER A 7 9.45 -7.78 0.82
CA SER A 7 8.33 -6.94 1.26
C SER A 7 8.46 -5.50 0.76
N THR A 8 9.64 -4.89 0.89
CA THR A 8 9.88 -3.52 0.40
C THR A 8 9.73 -3.44 -1.12
N ILE A 9 10.26 -4.40 -1.87
CA ILE A 9 10.13 -4.41 -3.34
C ILE A 9 8.66 -4.48 -3.75
N VAL A 10 7.88 -5.37 -3.13
CA VAL A 10 6.44 -5.52 -3.41
C VAL A 10 5.69 -4.23 -3.10
N GLU A 11 6.04 -3.54 -2.02
CA GLU A 11 5.43 -2.25 -1.65
C GLU A 11 5.72 -1.17 -2.69
N TRP A 12 6.97 -1.06 -3.13
CA TRP A 12 7.34 -0.11 -4.19
C TRP A 12 6.70 -0.44 -5.53
N TYR A 13 6.57 -1.72 -5.85
CA TYR A 13 5.91 -2.19 -7.06
C TYR A 13 4.44 -1.75 -7.10
N ASP A 14 3.71 -1.94 -6.00
CA ASP A 14 2.29 -1.58 -5.90
C ASP A 14 2.06 -0.06 -6.02
N PHE A 15 2.86 0.74 -5.31
CA PHE A 15 2.75 2.21 -5.40
C PHE A 15 3.06 2.73 -6.80
N THR A 16 4.04 2.13 -7.49
CA THR A 16 4.39 2.49 -8.86
C THR A 16 3.26 2.12 -9.83
N LEU A 17 2.68 0.94 -9.66
CA LEU A 17 1.52 0.50 -10.43
C LEU A 17 0.33 1.46 -10.25
N TYR A 18 0.03 1.87 -9.02
CA TYR A 18 -1.05 2.81 -8.74
C TYR A 18 -0.86 4.13 -9.51
N LEU A 19 0.35 4.71 -9.47
CA LEU A 19 0.67 5.94 -10.20
C LEU A 19 0.57 5.75 -11.72
N TYR A 20 1.08 4.63 -12.22
CA TYR A 20 1.03 4.31 -13.65
C TYR A 20 -0.42 4.21 -14.15
N PHE A 21 -1.28 3.57 -13.37
CA PHE A 21 -2.69 3.39 -13.69
C PHE A 21 -3.59 4.54 -13.20
N ALA A 22 -3.07 5.58 -12.56
CA ALA A 22 -3.87 6.66 -11.96
C ALA A 22 -4.83 7.34 -12.96
N THR A 23 -4.42 7.51 -14.21
CA THR A 23 -5.26 8.11 -15.27
C THR A 23 -6.38 7.19 -15.77
N ILE A 24 -6.21 5.89 -15.61
CA ILE A 24 -7.22 4.87 -15.96
C ILE A 24 -8.16 4.69 -14.76
N LEU A 25 -7.62 4.52 -13.56
CA LEU A 25 -8.36 4.46 -12.30
C LEU A 25 -9.26 5.68 -12.12
N SER A 26 -8.76 6.88 -12.39
CA SER A 26 -9.57 8.10 -12.28
C SER A 26 -10.76 8.14 -13.25
N ARG A 27 -10.61 7.59 -14.46
CA ARG A 27 -11.71 7.51 -15.43
C ARG A 27 -12.72 6.43 -15.06
N VAL A 28 -12.24 5.26 -14.64
CA VAL A 28 -13.08 4.10 -14.29
C VAL A 28 -13.87 4.34 -13.00
N PHE A 29 -13.20 4.83 -11.95
CA PHE A 29 -13.83 4.99 -10.63
C PHE A 29 -14.50 6.35 -10.41
N PHE A 30 -13.99 7.41 -11.05
CA PHE A 30 -14.47 8.78 -10.80
C PHE A 30 -15.04 9.48 -12.05
N GLY A 31 -15.25 8.78 -13.17
CA GLY A 31 -16.03 9.28 -14.31
C GLY A 31 -15.36 10.35 -15.18
N GLY A 32 -14.05 10.60 -15.02
CA GLY A 32 -13.28 11.43 -15.96
C GLY A 32 -13.56 12.95 -15.94
N GLY A 33 -14.18 13.48 -14.89
CA GLY A 33 -14.29 14.92 -14.65
C GLY A 33 -12.93 15.58 -14.34
N THR A 34 -12.90 16.91 -14.33
CA THR A 34 -11.68 17.70 -14.03
C THR A 34 -11.07 17.39 -12.67
N ALA A 35 -11.89 16.98 -11.69
CA ALA A 35 -11.44 16.60 -10.35
C ALA A 35 -11.06 15.12 -10.21
N SER A 36 -11.42 14.25 -11.16
CA SER A 36 -11.31 12.79 -11.02
C SER A 36 -9.87 12.30 -10.87
N LEU A 37 -8.92 12.94 -11.58
CA LEU A 37 -7.50 12.63 -11.42
C LEU A 37 -6.97 13.08 -10.06
N THR A 38 -7.36 14.26 -9.59
CA THR A 38 -7.00 14.78 -8.27
C THR A 38 -7.54 13.88 -7.16
N THR A 39 -8.77 13.36 -7.30
CA THR A 39 -9.35 12.42 -6.32
C THR A 39 -8.60 11.10 -6.29
N ALA A 40 -8.19 10.56 -7.44
CA ALA A 40 -7.34 9.36 -7.48
C ALA A 40 -5.97 9.61 -6.83
N LEU A 41 -5.31 10.73 -7.14
CA LEU A 41 -4.04 11.10 -6.50
C LEU A 41 -4.19 11.40 -5.01
N ALA A 42 -5.34 11.93 -4.58
CA ALA A 42 -5.65 12.12 -3.16
C ALA A 42 -5.74 10.78 -2.43
N GLY A 43 -6.32 9.74 -3.05
CA GLY A 43 -6.29 8.38 -2.54
C GLY A 43 -4.87 7.87 -2.31
N PHE A 44 -3.97 8.09 -3.27
CA PHE A 44 -2.54 7.79 -3.11
C PHE A 44 -1.91 8.57 -1.95
N ALA A 45 -2.19 9.87 -1.83
CA ALA A 45 -1.66 10.70 -0.74
C ALA A 45 -2.11 10.20 0.64
N VAL A 46 -3.38 9.80 0.78
CA VAL A 46 -3.91 9.20 2.01
C VAL A 46 -3.20 7.87 2.30
N ALA A 47 -3.03 7.00 1.31
CA ALA A 47 -2.30 5.75 1.47
C ALA A 47 -0.84 5.97 1.93
N TYR A 48 -0.19 7.00 1.40
CA TYR A 48 1.16 7.38 1.81
C TYR A 48 1.21 7.91 3.26
N LEU A 49 0.21 8.68 3.68
CA LEU A 49 0.08 9.17 5.06
C LEU A 49 -0.24 8.06 6.08
N LEU A 50 -0.79 6.94 5.63
CA LEU A 50 -1.01 5.77 6.50
C LEU A 50 0.30 5.03 6.82
N ARG A 51 1.41 5.26 6.11
CA ARG A 51 2.70 4.58 6.37
C ARG A 51 3.25 4.86 7.76
N PRO A 52 3.33 6.12 8.26
CA PRO A 52 3.69 6.40 9.67
C PRO A 52 2.83 5.66 10.69
N LEU A 53 1.51 5.60 10.45
CA LEU A 53 0.57 4.87 11.32
C LEU A 53 0.85 3.38 11.31
N GLY A 54 1.07 2.80 10.12
CA GLY A 54 1.51 1.42 9.97
C GLY A 54 2.83 1.18 10.72
N ALA A 55 3.82 2.04 10.54
CA ALA A 55 5.12 1.92 11.20
C ALA A 55 5.02 1.97 12.73
N MET A 56 4.14 2.80 13.30
CA MET A 56 3.91 2.83 14.75
C MET A 56 3.27 1.55 15.27
N VAL A 57 2.21 1.06 14.63
CA VAL A 57 1.49 -0.16 15.06
C VAL A 57 2.37 -1.39 14.89
N PHE A 58 2.93 -1.56 13.72
CA PHE A 58 3.77 -2.70 13.38
C PHE A 58 5.15 -2.64 14.05
N GLY A 59 5.68 -1.44 14.31
CA GLY A 59 6.88 -1.26 15.14
C GLY A 59 6.65 -1.75 16.56
N HIS A 60 5.55 -1.34 17.20
CA HIS A 60 5.21 -1.80 18.55
C HIS A 60 5.02 -3.32 18.64
N ILE A 61 4.36 -3.92 17.64
CA ILE A 61 4.18 -5.38 17.56
C ILE A 61 5.53 -6.08 17.33
N GLY A 62 6.39 -5.52 16.47
CA GLY A 62 7.73 -6.04 16.20
C GLY A 62 8.63 -6.04 17.42
N ASP A 63 8.53 -5.01 18.27
CA ASP A 63 9.29 -4.90 19.50
C ASP A 63 8.85 -5.92 20.57
N ARG A 64 7.55 -6.27 20.60
CA ARG A 64 6.98 -7.19 21.60
C ARG A 64 7.01 -8.67 21.20
N PHE A 65 6.78 -8.99 19.92
CA PHE A 65 6.63 -10.37 19.42
C PHE A 65 7.80 -10.83 18.52
N GLY A 66 8.78 -9.95 18.30
CA GLY A 66 9.99 -10.25 17.53
C GLY A 66 9.84 -9.97 16.03
N ARG A 67 10.96 -9.55 15.42
CA ARG A 67 11.05 -9.10 14.01
C ARG A 67 10.54 -10.12 12.97
N ARG A 68 10.67 -11.42 13.23
CA ARG A 68 10.27 -12.47 12.26
C ARG A 68 8.75 -12.56 12.10
N VAL A 69 8.01 -12.54 13.20
CA VAL A 69 6.54 -12.58 13.19
C VAL A 69 5.99 -11.34 12.53
N MET A 70 6.59 -10.19 12.84
CA MET A 70 6.23 -8.91 12.25
C MET A 70 6.41 -8.89 10.71
N MET A 71 7.56 -9.34 10.21
CA MET A 71 7.80 -9.41 8.76
C MET A 71 6.77 -10.30 8.03
N LEU A 72 6.43 -11.46 8.59
CA LEU A 72 5.43 -12.35 8.00
C LEU A 72 4.02 -11.75 8.05
N ALA A 73 3.66 -11.09 9.16
CA ALA A 73 2.37 -10.42 9.30
C ALA A 73 2.21 -9.28 8.29
N SER A 74 3.24 -8.44 8.10
CA SER A 74 3.21 -7.37 7.10
C SER A 74 3.08 -7.91 5.67
N MET A 75 3.80 -8.99 5.32
CA MET A 75 3.61 -9.64 4.02
C MET A 75 2.18 -10.16 3.85
N ALA A 76 1.63 -10.86 4.84
CA ALA A 76 0.28 -11.38 4.76
C ALA A 76 -0.76 -10.28 4.59
N VAL A 77 -0.64 -9.17 5.33
CA VAL A 77 -1.53 -8.01 5.21
C VAL A 77 -1.45 -7.39 3.81
N MET A 78 -0.24 -7.21 3.26
CA MET A 78 -0.07 -6.71 1.89
C MET A 78 -0.71 -7.64 0.86
N THR A 79 -0.49 -8.96 0.97
CA THR A 79 -1.06 -9.94 0.04
C THR A 79 -2.59 -9.90 0.07
N VAL A 80 -3.19 -9.82 1.25
CA VAL A 80 -4.66 -9.72 1.39
C VAL A 80 -5.18 -8.41 0.79
N ALA A 81 -4.51 -7.29 1.04
CA ALA A 81 -4.90 -5.99 0.48
C ALA A 81 -4.84 -5.99 -1.06
N MET A 82 -3.78 -6.55 -1.63
CA MET A 82 -3.63 -6.69 -3.09
C MET A 82 -4.69 -7.60 -3.71
N LEU A 83 -5.04 -8.70 -3.05
CA LEU A 83 -6.13 -9.55 -3.51
C LEU A 83 -7.48 -8.83 -3.48
N ALA A 84 -7.71 -8.01 -2.45
CA ALA A 84 -8.93 -7.22 -2.33
C ALA A 84 -9.04 -6.11 -3.37
N THR A 85 -7.92 -5.52 -3.82
CA THR A 85 -7.93 -4.52 -4.90
C THR A 85 -8.01 -5.14 -6.29
N ALA A 86 -7.61 -6.41 -6.43
CA ALA A 86 -7.69 -7.14 -7.69
C ALA A 86 -9.09 -7.75 -7.97
N LEU A 87 -9.89 -7.98 -6.92
CA LEU A 87 -11.26 -8.52 -7.01
C LEU A 87 -12.28 -7.40 -7.29
#